data_AF-F3C3V8-F1
#
_entry.id   AF-F3C3V8-F1
#
_cell.length_a   1.000
_cell.length_b   1.000
_cell.length_c   1.000
_cell.angle_alpha   90.00
_cell.angle_beta   90.00
_cell.angle_gamma   90.00
#
_symmetry.space_group_name_H-M   'P 1'
#
loop_
_entity.id
_entity.type
_entity.pdbx_description
1 polymer ?
#
loop_
_entity_poly.entity_id
_entity_poly.type
_entity_poly.pdbx_seq_one_letter_code
_entity_poly.pdbx_strand_id
1 'polypeptide(L)'
;MRDDVPRAVTTICSALQEQIEHGLLPHGSKLPAERKLSEVFATTRITLREALVQLEAQGLIYREERRGWFISPPRLAYDLIRRSHFHAMVCAQGRVAHTQLLSARLQPASAMIFELL
;
A
#
# COMPACT_ATOMS: atom_id res chain seq x y z
N MET A 1 13.84 -9.96 28.66
CA MET A 1 12.43 -9.86 28.20
C MET A 1 12.33 -9.08 26.86
N ARG A 2 13.27 -9.26 25.92
CA ARG A 2 13.30 -8.58 24.61
C ARG A 2 13.32 -9.55 23.41
N ASP A 3 13.33 -10.86 23.66
CA ASP A 3 13.58 -11.87 22.61
C ASP A 3 12.34 -12.32 21.82
N ASP A 4 11.14 -11.81 22.14
CA ASP A 4 9.89 -12.25 21.49
C ASP A 4 9.26 -11.21 20.54
N VAL A 5 9.88 -10.03 20.41
CA VAL A 5 9.38 -8.94 19.56
C VAL A 5 9.26 -9.34 18.08
N PRO A 6 10.25 -10.01 17.46
CA PRO A 6 10.17 -10.39 16.05
C PRO A 6 9.00 -11.35 15.76
N ARG A 7 8.69 -12.24 16.73
CA ARG A 7 7.58 -13.19 16.62
C ARG A 7 6.24 -12.47 16.73
N ALA A 8 6.10 -11.56 17.70
CA ALA A 8 4.86 -10.79 17.87
C ALA A 8 4.52 -9.96 16.62
N VAL A 9 5.49 -9.27 16.02
CA VAL A 9 5.28 -8.49 14.78
C VAL A 9 4.80 -9.40 13.66
N THR A 10 5.49 -10.52 13.42
CA THR A 10 5.15 -11.47 12.36
C THR A 10 3.74 -12.06 12.54
N THR A 11 3.35 -12.39 13.77
CA THR A 11 2.01 -12.91 14.08
C THR A 11 0.92 -11.88 13.79
N ILE A 12 1.13 -10.61 14.16
CA ILE A 12 0.17 -9.54 13.89
C ILE A 12 0.02 -9.32 12.39
N CYS A 13 1.13 -9.26 11.64
CA CYS A 13 1.10 -9.13 10.20
C CYS A 13 0.31 -10.26 9.54
N SER A 14 0.61 -11.51 9.91
CA SER A 14 -0.05 -12.70 9.33
C SER A 14 -1.56 -12.70 9.63
N ALA A 15 -1.95 -12.43 10.88
CA ALA A 15 -3.36 -12.42 11.28
C ALA A 15 -4.18 -11.32 10.57
N LEU A 16 -3.59 -10.13 10.38
CA LEU A 16 -4.27 -9.06 9.64
C LEU A 16 -4.32 -9.37 8.14
N GLN A 17 -3.27 -9.94 7.58
CA GLN A 17 -3.24 -10.36 6.18
C GLN A 17 -4.32 -11.40 5.89
N GLU A 18 -4.45 -12.45 6.72
CA GLU A 18 -5.50 -13.46 6.58
C GLU A 18 -6.90 -12.84 6.63
N GLN A 19 -7.14 -11.90 7.54
CA GLN A 19 -8.44 -11.22 7.62
C GLN A 19 -8.76 -10.38 6.38
N ILE A 20 -7.74 -9.76 5.76
CA ILE A 20 -7.91 -9.02 4.50
C ILE A 20 -8.20 -10.01 3.36
N GLU A 21 -7.44 -11.10 3.26
CA GLU A 21 -7.60 -12.13 2.22
C GLU A 21 -8.95 -12.83 2.29
N HIS A 22 -9.47 -13.08 3.49
CA HIS A 22 -10.81 -13.66 3.71
C HIS A 22 -11.95 -12.63 3.58
N GLY A 23 -11.65 -11.36 3.30
CA GLY A 23 -12.66 -10.31 3.13
C GLY A 23 -13.34 -9.87 4.42
N LEU A 24 -12.83 -10.26 5.59
CA LEU A 24 -13.31 -9.80 6.90
C LEU A 24 -13.00 -8.31 7.12
N LEU A 25 -11.95 -7.82 6.46
CA LEU A 25 -11.55 -6.42 6.43
C LEU A 25 -11.66 -5.89 4.99
N PRO A 26 -12.80 -5.29 4.61
CA PRO A 26 -13.03 -4.82 3.25
C PRO A 26 -12.04 -3.73 2.81
N HIS A 27 -11.72 -3.68 1.52
CA HIS A 27 -10.91 -2.60 0.94
C HIS A 27 -11.52 -1.22 1.22
N GLY A 28 -10.67 -0.25 1.55
CA GLY A 28 -11.09 1.11 1.92
C GLY A 28 -11.72 1.20 3.32
N SER A 29 -11.91 0.09 4.03
CA SER A 29 -12.37 0.12 5.43
C SER A 29 -11.26 0.60 6.35
N LYS A 30 -11.67 1.22 7.46
CA LYS A 30 -10.76 1.77 8.47
C LYS A 30 -10.45 0.69 9.51
N LEU A 31 -9.16 0.46 9.78
CA LEU A 31 -8.73 -0.38 10.90
C LEU A 31 -9.10 0.27 12.24
N PRO A 32 -9.34 -0.54 13.29
CA PRO A 32 -9.48 -0.02 14.64
C PRO A 32 -8.26 0.82 15.05
N ALA A 33 -8.45 1.77 15.97
CA ALA A 33 -7.36 2.62 16.43
C ALA A 33 -6.21 1.78 17.03
N GLU A 34 -4.96 2.25 16.89
CA GLU A 34 -3.76 1.55 17.37
C GLU A 34 -3.88 1.11 18.84
N ARG A 35 -4.49 1.94 19.69
CA ARG A 35 -4.76 1.58 21.09
C ARG A 35 -5.60 0.30 21.21
N LYS A 36 -6.71 0.22 20.48
CA LYS A 36 -7.62 -0.93 20.53
C LYS A 36 -6.97 -2.17 19.92
N LEU A 37 -6.24 -2.01 18.82
CA LEU A 37 -5.48 -3.12 18.22
C LEU A 37 -4.40 -3.64 19.19
N SER A 38 -3.71 -2.76 19.92
CA SER A 38 -2.68 -3.19 20.87
C SER A 38 -3.26 -4.00 22.03
N GLU A 39 -4.50 -3.68 22.45
CA GLU A 39 -5.25 -4.44 23.45
C GLU A 39 -5.68 -5.80 22.90
N VAL A 40 -6.23 -5.85 21.67
CA VAL A 40 -6.68 -7.08 21.02
C VAL A 40 -5.52 -8.07 20.81
N PHE A 41 -4.37 -7.59 20.38
CA PHE A 41 -3.18 -8.41 20.17
C PHE A 41 -2.31 -8.59 21.43
N ALA A 42 -2.76 -8.09 22.59
CA ALA A 42 -2.03 -8.14 23.85
C ALA A 42 -0.55 -7.74 23.73
N THR A 43 -0.28 -6.65 23.00
CA THR A 43 1.06 -6.22 22.62
C THR A 43 1.31 -4.75 22.95
N THR A 44 2.56 -4.30 22.81
CA THR A 44 2.89 -2.88 23.00
C THR A 44 2.51 -2.07 21.76
N ARG A 45 2.20 -0.79 21.94
CA ARG A 45 1.94 0.11 20.80
C ARG A 45 3.13 0.25 19.86
N ILE A 46 4.36 0.07 20.35
CA ILE A 46 5.58 0.12 19.54
C ILE A 46 5.59 -1.08 18.59
N THR A 47 5.40 -2.30 19.14
CA THR A 47 5.35 -3.54 18.37
C THR A 47 4.21 -3.56 17.37
N LEU A 48 3.01 -3.08 17.77
CA LEU A 48 1.89 -2.96 16.83
C LEU A 48 2.22 -1.99 15.69
N ARG A 49 2.81 -0.83 15.99
CA ARG A 49 3.16 0.16 14.97
C ARG A 49 4.19 -0.41 13.99
N GLU A 50 5.15 -1.19 14.47
CA GLU A 50 6.11 -1.88 13.62
C GLU A 50 5.40 -2.83 12.63
N ALA A 51 4.44 -3.64 13.11
CA ALA A 51 3.64 -4.50 12.25
C ALA A 51 2.82 -3.72 11.21
N LEU A 52 2.19 -2.62 11.61
CA LEU A 52 1.42 -1.76 10.70
C LEU A 52 2.31 -1.12 9.62
N VAL A 53 3.52 -0.69 9.98
CA VAL A 53 4.50 -0.17 9.01
C VAL A 53 4.95 -1.26 8.03
N GLN A 54 5.12 -2.51 8.49
CA GLN A 54 5.44 -3.62 7.59
C GLN A 54 4.28 -3.91 6.61
N LEU A 55 3.03 -3.94 7.10
CA LEU A 55 1.85 -4.11 6.25
C LEU A 55 1.67 -2.95 5.24
N GLU A 56 2.02 -1.72 5.63
CA GLU A 56 2.04 -0.56 4.74
C GLU A 56 3.11 -0.70 3.66
N ALA A 57 4.32 -1.13 4.01
CA ALA A 57 5.38 -1.41 3.04
C ALA A 57 4.99 -2.53 2.04
N GLN A 58 4.21 -3.51 2.51
CA GLN A 58 3.59 -4.54 1.69
C GLN A 58 2.37 -4.03 0.91
N GLY A 59 1.96 -2.78 1.08
CA GLY A 59 0.84 -2.15 0.38
C GLY A 59 -0.52 -2.77 0.70
N LEU A 60 -0.64 -3.54 1.80
CA LEU A 60 -1.90 -4.13 2.25
C LEU A 60 -2.77 -3.12 2.99
N ILE A 61 -2.14 -2.13 3.62
CA ILE A 61 -2.80 -1.00 4.26
C ILE A 61 -2.13 0.30 3.83
N TYR A 62 -2.79 1.42 4.09
CA TYR A 62 -2.24 2.76 3.92
C TYR A 62 -2.65 3.66 5.07
N ARG A 63 -1.80 4.64 5.38
CA ARG A 63 -2.11 5.65 6.38
C ARG A 63 -2.74 6.89 5.75
N GLU A 64 -3.84 7.34 6.35
CA GLU A 64 -4.32 8.70 6.14
C GLU A 64 -4.01 9.55 7.36
N GLU A 65 -3.33 10.68 7.15
CA GLU A 65 -2.95 11.58 8.22
C GLU A 65 -4.17 11.97 9.07
N ARG A 66 -4.03 11.83 10.39
CA ARG A 66 -5.07 12.11 11.41
C ARG A 66 -6.35 11.27 11.29
N ARG A 67 -6.50 10.43 10.26
CA ARG A 67 -7.66 9.56 10.07
C ARG A 67 -7.37 8.11 10.43
N GLY A 68 -6.11 7.67 10.41
CA GLY A 68 -5.68 6.36 10.88
C GLY A 68 -5.26 5.44 9.73
N TRP A 69 -5.41 4.13 9.94
CA TRP A 69 -5.00 3.10 8.99
C TRP A 69 -6.22 2.55 8.24
N PHE A 70 -6.05 2.31 6.95
CA PHE A 70 -7.10 1.83 6.06
C PHE A 70 -6.60 0.66 5.23
N ILE A 71 -7.50 -0.26 4.88
CA ILE A 71 -7.16 -1.40 4.02
C ILE A 71 -6.98 -0.91 2.59
N SER A 72 -5.85 -1.21 1.98
CA SER A 72 -5.56 -0.83 0.60
C SER A 72 -6.50 -1.53 -0.37
N PRO A 73 -6.91 -0.87 -1.47
CA PRO A 73 -7.53 -1.57 -2.58
C PRO A 73 -6.51 -2.49 -3.29
N PRO A 74 -6.98 -3.47 -4.09
CA PRO A 74 -6.10 -4.39 -4.83
C PRO A 74 -5.07 -3.63 -5.66
N ARG A 75 -3.81 -4.09 -5.72
CA ARG A 75 -2.77 -3.41 -6.52
C ARG A 75 -3.16 -3.36 -7.99
N LEU A 76 -2.77 -2.28 -8.67
CA LEU A 76 -2.84 -2.21 -10.11
C LEU A 76 -1.81 -3.19 -10.70
N ALA A 77 -2.27 -4.18 -11.45
CA ALA A 77 -1.41 -5.09 -12.18
C ALA A 77 -0.82 -4.37 -13.40
N TYR A 78 0.49 -4.15 -13.39
CA TYR A 78 1.23 -3.56 -14.50
C TYR A 78 2.06 -4.63 -15.19
N ASP A 79 1.59 -5.11 -16.35
CA ASP A 79 2.33 -6.06 -17.17
C ASP A 79 3.30 -5.31 -18.08
N LEU A 80 4.60 -5.40 -17.77
CA LEU A 80 5.67 -4.73 -18.50
C LEU A 80 5.94 -5.32 -19.88
N ILE A 81 5.56 -6.59 -20.10
CA ILE A 81 5.76 -7.29 -21.38
C ILE A 81 4.64 -6.91 -22.34
N ARG A 82 3.42 -6.80 -21.82
CA ARG A 82 2.24 -6.48 -22.62
C ARG A 82 2.14 -4.97 -22.86
N ARG A 83 2.62 -4.53 -24.03
CA ARG A 83 2.42 -3.15 -24.51
C ARG A 83 0.92 -2.83 -24.54
N SER A 84 0.47 -2.04 -23.58
CA SER A 84 -0.91 -1.57 -23.48
C SER A 84 -0.92 -0.11 -23.08
N HIS A 85 -1.87 0.65 -23.62
CA HIS A 85 -2.07 2.03 -23.20
C HIS A 85 -2.54 2.05 -21.75
N PHE A 86 -1.92 2.90 -20.92
CA PHE A 86 -2.22 3.00 -19.48
C PHE A 86 -3.72 3.06 -19.19
N HIS A 87 -4.46 3.90 -19.92
CA HIS A 87 -5.92 4.03 -19.76
C HIS A 87 -6.65 2.69 -19.96
N ALA A 88 -6.33 1.96 -21.03
CA ALA A 88 -6.96 0.67 -21.32
C ALA A 88 -6.63 -0.37 -20.24
N MET A 89 -5.39 -0.42 -19.78
CA MET A 89 -4.94 -1.33 -18.72
C MET A 89 -5.62 -1.08 -17.37
N VAL A 90 -5.78 0.20 -16.98
CA VAL A 90 -6.46 0.59 -15.74
C VAL A 90 -7.96 0.29 -15.82
N CYS A 91 -8.62 0.66 -16.92
CA CYS A 91 -10.04 0.40 -17.13
C CYS A 91 -10.37 -1.10 -17.16
N ALA A 92 -9.52 -1.92 -17.76
CA ALA A 92 -9.67 -3.38 -17.77
C ALA A 92 -9.64 -4.00 -16.36
N GLN A 93 -9.08 -3.29 -15.38
CA GLN A 93 -9.03 -3.70 -13.97
C GLN A 93 -10.12 -3.03 -13.12
N GLY A 94 -11.19 -2.52 -13.75
CA GLY A 94 -12.34 -1.94 -13.07
C GLY A 94 -12.07 -0.57 -12.41
N ARG A 95 -11.02 0.13 -12.84
CA ARG A 95 -10.63 1.45 -12.30
C ARG A 95 -10.88 2.55 -13.32
N VAL A 96 -11.04 3.79 -12.85
CA VAL A 96 -11.18 4.96 -13.72
C VAL A 96 -9.83 5.65 -13.85
N ALA A 97 -9.26 5.64 -15.06
CA ALA A 97 -8.05 6.39 -15.35
C ALA A 97 -8.36 7.88 -15.58
N HIS A 98 -7.48 8.75 -15.09
CA HIS A 98 -7.54 10.19 -15.30
C HIS A 98 -6.12 10.72 -15.57
N THR A 99 -6.01 11.73 -16.43
CA THR A 99 -4.75 12.41 -16.74
C THR A 99 -4.85 13.87 -16.30
N GLN A 100 -3.92 14.31 -15.46
CA GLN A 100 -3.77 15.71 -15.08
C GLN A 100 -2.38 16.20 -15.49
N LEU A 101 -2.32 17.28 -16.27
CA LEU A 101 -1.05 17.90 -16.66
C LEU A 101 -0.45 18.62 -15.46
N LEU A 102 0.66 18.09 -14.92
CA LEU A 102 1.38 18.76 -13.82
C LEU A 102 2.25 19.90 -14.33
N SER A 103 3.00 19.68 -15.43
CA SER A 103 3.80 20.70 -16.10
C SER A 103 4.16 20.27 -17.51
N ALA A 104 4.32 21.22 -18.43
CA ALA A 104 4.89 21.01 -19.77
C ALA A 104 5.84 22.16 -20.10
N ARG A 105 7.05 21.83 -20.54
CA ARG A 105 8.06 22.81 -20.97
C ARG A 105 8.82 22.27 -22.17
N LEU A 106 9.12 23.15 -23.14
CA LEU A 106 10.07 22.86 -24.21
C LEU A 106 11.49 23.08 -23.67
N GLN A 107 12.39 22.15 -23.96
CA GLN A 107 13.81 22.25 -23.60
C GLN A 107 14.68 21.87 -24.81
N PRO A 108 15.83 22.53 -25.03
CA PRO A 108 16.83 22.04 -25.97
C PRO A 108 17.25 20.62 -25.59
N ALA A 109 17.45 19.75 -26.57
CA ALA A 109 17.96 18.41 -26.31
C ALA A 109 19.37 18.51 -25.71
N SER A 110 19.56 17.91 -24.54
CA SER A 110 20.91 17.70 -24.03
C SER A 110 21.62 16.64 -24.88
N ALA A 111 22.95 16.61 -24.86
CA ALA A 111 23.74 15.60 -25.56
C ALA A 111 23.29 14.16 -25.19
N MET A 112 22.93 13.93 -23.92
CA MET A 112 22.47 12.63 -23.42
C MET A 112 21.11 12.18 -24.01
N ILE A 113 20.20 13.12 -24.30
CA ILE A 113 18.91 12.80 -24.94
C ILE A 113 19.10 12.60 -26.46
N PHE A 114 20.02 13.35 -27.08
CA PHE A 114 20.29 13.27 -28.50
C PHE A 114 20.78 11.88 -28.94
N GLU A 115 21.59 11.19 -28.12
CA GLU A 115 22.07 9.84 -28.44
C GLU A 115 21.02 8.72 -28.30
N LEU A 116 19.83 9.02 -27.76
CA LEU A 116 18.77 8.04 -27.47
C LEU A 116 17.53 8.16 -28.39
N LEU A 117 17.48 9.19 -29.25
CA LEU A 117 16.41 9.45 -30.21
C LEU A 117 16.73 8.86 -31.58
#